data_AF-A0A425WKR0-F1
#
_entry.id   AF-A0A425WKR0-F1
#
_cell.length_a   1.000
_cell.length_b   1.000
_cell.length_c   1.000
_cell.angle_alpha   90.00
_cell.angle_beta   90.00
_cell.angle_gamma   90.00
#
_symmetry.space_group_name_H-M   'P 1'
#
loop_
_entity.id
_entity.type
_entity.pdbx_description
1 polymer ?
#
loop_
_entity_poly.entity_id
_entity_poly.type
_entity_poly.pdbx_seq_one_letter_code
_entity_poly.pdbx_strand_id
1 'polypeptide(L)'
;MIHHRSVLAEADDIYFVGLPGYGFAQRSQTEKQRWADLIDAYFTSERSHNLVIALVDIRLDAQALDLQMIDYLKGAGLPFIIALTKTDKRAHQKQQAQLRNSVGGLSS
;
A
#
# COMPACT_ATOMS: atom_id res chain seq x y z
N MET A 1 12.53 13.63 17.41
CA MET A 1 12.03 12.35 17.97
C MET A 1 10.50 12.41 18.01
N ILE A 2 9.82 12.05 16.91
CA ILE A 2 8.36 12.10 16.84
C ILE A 2 7.79 10.83 17.47
N HIS A 3 7.31 10.95 18.71
CA HIS A 3 6.35 10.04 19.31
C HIS A 3 4.96 10.36 18.74
N HIS A 4 4.56 9.72 17.64
CA HIS A 4 3.14 9.61 17.31
C HIS A 4 2.85 8.14 17.05
N ARG A 5 2.23 7.49 18.06
CA ARG A 5 1.74 6.12 17.98
C ARG A 5 0.78 6.00 16.79
N SER A 6 1.20 5.26 15.77
CA SER A 6 0.31 4.66 14.77
C SER A 6 0.49 3.13 14.76
N VAL A 7 0.90 2.56 15.90
CA VAL A 7 0.97 1.11 16.11
C VAL A 7 -0.47 0.63 16.35
N LEU A 8 -0.96 -0.20 15.44
CA LEU A 8 -2.30 -0.80 15.52
C LEU A 8 -2.29 -2.06 16.39
N ALA A 9 -1.16 -2.78 16.43
CA ALA A 9 -0.96 -3.97 17.25
C ALA A 9 0.55 -4.23 17.41
N GLU A 10 0.91 -4.85 18.53
CA GLU A 10 2.25 -5.32 18.87
C GLU A 10 2.17 -6.80 19.26
N ALA A 11 3.04 -7.63 18.67
CA ALA A 11 3.23 -9.03 19.05
C ALA A 11 4.70 -9.38 18.79
N ASP A 12 5.39 -9.91 19.79
CA ASP A 12 6.76 -10.43 19.68
C ASP A 12 7.73 -9.50 18.89
N ASP A 13 7.85 -8.23 19.30
CA ASP A 13 8.68 -7.18 18.68
C ASP A 13 8.30 -6.79 17.23
N ILE A 14 7.12 -7.18 16.75
CA ILE A 14 6.56 -6.78 15.45
C ILE A 14 5.55 -5.64 15.66
N TYR A 15 5.74 -4.55 14.92
CA TYR A 15 4.84 -3.40 14.93
C TYR A 15 4.00 -3.35 13.64
N PHE A 16 2.68 -3.46 13.78
CA PHE A 16 1.76 -3.18 12.67
C PHE A 16 1.43 -1.71 12.63
N VAL A 17 1.82 -1.03 11.54
CA VAL A 17 1.56 0.40 11.38
C VAL A 17 0.49 0.63 10.33
N GLY A 18 -0.58 1.32 10.74
CA GLY A 18 -1.61 1.80 9.84
C GLY A 18 -1.14 3.05 9.14
N LEU A 19 -0.75 2.95 7.87
CA LEU A 19 -0.62 4.13 7.04
C LEU A 19 -2.00 4.62 6.66
N PRO A 20 -2.20 5.94 6.60
CA PRO A 20 -3.54 6.42 6.40
C PRO A 20 -3.91 6.18 4.88
N GLY A 21 -5.19 5.96 4.57
CA GLY A 21 -5.59 5.38 3.27
C GLY A 21 -5.49 6.34 2.06
N TYR A 22 -4.77 5.92 1.02
CA TYR A 22 -4.61 6.68 -0.23
C TYR A 22 -5.87 6.69 -1.13
N GLY A 23 -6.78 5.72 -0.95
CA GLY A 23 -7.91 5.48 -1.87
C GLY A 23 -9.23 6.18 -1.54
N PHE A 24 -9.32 7.01 -0.49
CA PHE A 24 -10.61 7.65 -0.15
C PHE A 24 -10.94 8.77 -1.14
N ALA A 25 -11.85 8.44 -2.06
CA ALA A 25 -12.37 9.29 -3.13
C ALA A 25 -12.81 10.67 -2.61
N GLN A 26 -12.43 11.74 -3.33
CA GLN A 26 -12.70 13.16 -3.05
C GLN A 26 -11.71 13.94 -2.16
N ARG A 27 -10.45 13.50 -2.09
CA ARG A 27 -9.39 14.34 -1.51
C ARG A 27 -8.87 15.32 -2.58
N SER A 28 -8.74 16.59 -2.20
CA SER A 28 -8.16 17.65 -3.04
C SER A 28 -6.74 17.29 -3.50
N GLN A 29 -6.22 17.94 -4.56
CA GLN A 29 -4.83 17.71 -5.00
C GLN A 29 -3.84 17.95 -3.86
N THR A 30 -4.11 18.93 -3.00
CA THR A 30 -3.32 19.22 -1.79
C THR A 30 -3.30 18.05 -0.82
N GLU A 31 -4.44 17.37 -0.63
CA GLU A 31 -4.49 16.21 0.24
C GLU A 31 -3.74 15.03 -0.36
N LYS A 32 -3.86 14.77 -1.67
CA LYS A 32 -3.06 13.73 -2.35
C LYS A 32 -1.56 13.98 -2.21
N GLN A 33 -1.12 15.23 -2.32
CA GLN A 33 0.28 15.57 -2.10
C GLN A 33 0.70 15.31 -0.66
N ARG A 34 -0.10 15.74 0.32
CA ARG A 34 0.16 15.47 1.74
C ARG A 34 0.27 13.97 2.02
N TRP A 35 -0.53 13.15 1.35
CA TRP A 35 -0.43 11.69 1.43
C TRP A 35 0.88 11.16 0.89
N ALA A 36 1.29 11.62 -0.29
CA ALA A 36 2.57 11.26 -0.88
C ALA A 36 3.73 11.64 0.05
N ASP A 37 3.72 12.86 0.59
CA ASP A 37 4.76 13.35 1.51
C ASP A 37 4.82 12.52 2.81
N LEU A 38 3.65 12.11 3.35
CA LEU A 38 3.58 11.27 4.55
C LEU A 38 4.12 9.86 4.31
N ILE A 39 3.75 9.26 3.18
CA ILE A 39 4.20 7.92 2.80
C ILE A 39 5.71 7.94 2.56
N ASP A 40 6.19 8.95 1.84
CA ASP A 40 7.61 9.12 1.56
C ASP A 40 8.43 9.36 2.83
N ALA A 41 8.00 10.28 3.70
CA ALA A 41 8.65 10.50 4.99
C ALA A 41 8.64 9.26 5.90
N TYR A 42 7.61 8.42 5.80
CA TYR A 42 7.54 7.19 6.57
C TYR A 42 8.55 6.14 6.07
N PHE A 43 8.62 5.92 4.77
CA PHE A 43 9.49 4.92 4.17
C PHE A 43 10.95 5.35 4.05
N THR A 44 11.23 6.66 4.02
CA THR A 44 12.61 7.19 4.03
C THR A 44 13.19 7.39 5.43
N SER A 45 12.38 7.23 6.49
CA SER A 45 12.89 7.28 7.86
C SER A 45 13.87 6.13 8.13
N GLU A 46 14.86 6.32 9.03
CA GLU A 46 15.88 5.31 9.40
C GLU A 46 15.33 4.07 10.15
N ARG A 47 14.07 3.73 9.94
CA ARG A 47 13.41 2.55 10.52
C ARG A 47 13.65 1.34 9.65
N SER A 48 13.70 0.16 10.25
CA SER A 48 13.63 -1.09 9.51
C SER A 48 12.21 -1.34 9.02
N HIS A 49 11.99 -1.38 7.71
CA HIS A 49 10.72 -1.78 7.11
C HIS A 49 10.83 -3.21 6.58
N ASN A 50 10.15 -4.14 7.25
CA ASN A 50 10.28 -5.55 6.90
C ASN A 50 9.36 -5.96 5.75
N LEU A 51 8.12 -5.44 5.74
CA LEU A 51 7.11 -5.77 4.74
C LEU A 51 6.02 -4.70 4.66
N VAL A 52 5.67 -4.31 3.44
CA VAL A 52 4.48 -3.50 3.15
C VAL A 52 3.34 -4.39 2.66
N ILE A 53 2.14 -4.19 3.18
CA ILE A 53 0.94 -4.89 2.74
C ILE A 53 0.02 -3.89 2.04
N ALA A 54 -0.03 -3.95 0.70
CA ALA A 54 -0.95 -3.14 -0.09
C ALA A 54 -2.33 -3.80 -0.14
N LEU A 55 -3.31 -3.20 0.55
CA LEU A 55 -4.69 -3.70 0.60
C LEU A 55 -5.49 -3.20 -0.59
N VAL A 56 -5.95 -4.11 -1.46
CA VAL A 56 -6.74 -3.76 -2.64
C VAL A 56 -8.14 -4.38 -2.53
N ASP A 57 -9.20 -3.60 -2.79
CA ASP A 57 -10.59 -4.10 -2.75
C ASP A 57 -10.88 -4.94 -4.00
N ILE A 58 -11.22 -6.23 -3.83
CA ILE A 58 -11.43 -7.15 -4.95
C ILE A 58 -12.70 -6.87 -5.78
N ARG A 59 -13.56 -5.98 -5.29
CA ARG A 59 -14.85 -5.66 -5.93
C ARG A 59 -14.72 -4.57 -7.00
N LEU A 60 -13.57 -3.91 -7.06
CA LEU A 60 -13.29 -2.82 -8.00
C LEU A 60 -12.16 -3.26 -8.92
N ASP A 61 -12.17 -2.83 -10.19
CA ASP A 61 -10.96 -2.89 -11.03
C ASP A 61 -9.81 -2.19 -10.28
N ALA A 62 -8.55 -2.59 -10.53
CA ALA A 62 -7.40 -1.95 -9.89
C ALA A 62 -7.43 -0.44 -10.18
N GLN A 63 -7.45 0.38 -9.14
CA GLN A 63 -7.56 1.83 -9.29
C GLN A 63 -6.19 2.41 -9.64
N ALA A 64 -6.18 3.60 -10.26
CA ALA A 64 -4.93 4.27 -10.62
C ALA A 64 -4.00 4.47 -9.42
N LEU A 65 -4.55 4.71 -8.23
CA LEU A 65 -3.78 4.86 -7.00
C LEU A 65 -3.20 3.54 -6.49
N ASP A 66 -3.85 2.40 -6.75
CA ASP A 66 -3.29 1.08 -6.42
C ASP A 66 -2.04 0.82 -7.29
N LEU A 67 -2.12 1.14 -8.58
CA LEU A 67 -1.00 1.00 -9.51
C LEU A 67 0.16 1.93 -9.15
N GLN A 68 -0.13 3.20 -8.85
CA GLN A 68 0.89 4.16 -8.39
C GLN A 68 1.58 3.72 -7.10
N MET A 69 0.84 3.14 -6.16
CA MET A 69 1.41 2.59 -4.93
C MET A 69 2.36 1.42 -5.23
N ILE A 70 1.94 0.51 -6.11
CA ILE A 70 2.78 -0.63 -6.52
C ILE A 70 4.06 -0.15 -7.19
N ASP A 71 3.96 0.83 -8.10
CA ASP A 71 5.12 1.41 -8.79
C ASP A 71 6.05 2.14 -7.80
N TYR A 72 5.51 2.86 -6.82
CA TYR A 72 6.29 3.49 -5.75
C TYR A 72 7.06 2.45 -4.93
N LEU A 73 6.38 1.40 -4.45
CA LEU A 73 7.00 0.36 -3.63
C LEU A 73 8.11 -0.37 -4.39
N LYS A 74 7.91 -0.61 -5.69
CA LYS A 74 8.94 -1.14 -6.60
C LYS A 74 10.13 -0.19 -6.73
N GLY A 75 9.88 1.08 -7.03
CA GLY A 75 10.92 2.10 -7.19
C GLY A 75 11.74 2.32 -5.92
N ALA A 76 11.10 2.21 -4.75
CA ALA A 76 11.74 2.31 -3.45
C ALA A 76 12.47 1.03 -3.01
N GLY A 77 12.35 -0.08 -3.76
CA GLY A 77 12.95 -1.37 -3.39
C GLY A 77 12.38 -1.98 -2.11
N LEU A 78 11.17 -1.58 -1.71
CA LEU A 78 10.55 -2.05 -0.48
C LEU A 78 9.97 -3.45 -0.68
N PRO A 79 10.21 -4.42 0.22
CA PRO A 79 9.50 -5.69 0.19
C PRO A 79 8.00 -5.46 0.40
N PHE A 80 7.16 -5.97 -0.51
CA PHE A 80 5.71 -5.83 -0.38
C PHE A 80 4.92 -7.04 -0.87
N ILE A 81 3.71 -7.18 -0.35
CA ILE A 81 2.67 -8.06 -0.87
C ILE A 81 1.40 -7.28 -1.19
N ILE A 82 0.63 -7.78 -2.15
CA ILE A 82 -0.72 -7.28 -2.44
C ILE A 82 -1.72 -8.24 -1.80
N ALA A 83 -2.53 -7.74 -0.88
CA ALA A 83 -3.61 -8.50 -0.27
C ALA A 83 -4.96 -8.05 -0.86
N LEU A 84 -5.61 -8.95 -1.59
CA LEU A 84 -6.96 -8.73 -2.09
C LEU A 84 -7.95 -8.90 -0.95
N THR A 85 -8.63 -7.82 -0.60
CA THR A 85 -9.61 -7.76 0.49
C THR A 85 -11.04 -7.96 -0.03
N LYS A 86 -11.96 -8.30 0.88
CA LYS A 86 -13.41 -8.51 0.58
C LYS A 86 -13.68 -9.65 -0.40
N THR A 87 -12.88 -10.72 -0.29
CA THR A 87 -12.98 -11.95 -1.10
C THR A 87 -14.28 -12.72 -0.91
N ASP A 88 -15.03 -12.41 0.15
CA ASP A 88 -16.41 -12.89 0.35
C ASP A 88 -17.38 -12.37 -0.74
N LYS A 89 -16.97 -11.37 -1.52
CA LYS A 89 -17.74 -10.80 -2.64
C LYS A 89 -17.16 -11.22 -3.99
N ARG A 90 -18.00 -11.22 -5.03
CA ARG A 90 -17.59 -11.61 -6.40
C ARG A 90 -16.48 -10.67 -6.90
N ALA A 91 -15.34 -11.27 -7.22
CA ALA A 91 -14.18 -10.60 -7.79
C ALA A 91 -14.39 -10.24 -9.27
N HIS A 92 -13.80 -9.12 -9.71
CA HIS A 92 -13.64 -8.84 -11.13
C HIS A 92 -12.44 -9.65 -11.67
N GLN A 93 -12.67 -10.62 -12.57
CA GLN A 93 -11.59 -11.46 -13.14
C GLN A 93 -10.44 -10.63 -13.75
N LYS A 94 -10.76 -9.47 -14.33
CA LYS A 94 -9.82 -8.53 -14.93
C LYS A 94 -8.80 -7.96 -13.93
N GLN A 95 -9.18 -7.81 -12.66
CA GLN A 95 -8.34 -7.21 -11.64
C GLN A 95 -7.12 -8.06 -11.31
N GLN A 96 -7.29 -9.39 -11.15
CA GLN A 96 -6.18 -10.29 -10.86
C GLN A 96 -5.13 -10.26 -11.98
N ALA A 97 -5.58 -10.19 -13.24
CA ALA A 97 -4.69 -10.06 -14.38
C ALA A 97 -3.93 -8.72 -14.38
N GLN A 98 -4.61 -7.61 -14.09
CA GLN A 98 -3.98 -6.28 -14.00
C GLN A 98 -2.89 -6.25 -12.93
N LEU A 99 -3.20 -6.68 -11.71
CA LEU A 99 -2.25 -6.66 -10.59
C LEU A 99 -1.09 -7.64 -10.83
N ARG A 100 -1.35 -8.82 -11.41
CA ARG A 100 -0.29 -9.77 -11.78
C ARG A 100 0.70 -9.17 -12.78
N ASN A 101 0.21 -8.46 -13.80
CA ASN A 101 1.09 -7.78 -14.76
C ASN A 101 1.86 -6.64 -14.09
N SER A 102 1.22 -5.92 -13.18
CA SER A 102 1.87 -4.84 -12.42
C SER A 102 2.88 -5.33 -11.40
N VAL A 103 2.87 -6.61 -10.99
CA VAL A 103 3.88 -7.20 -10.09
C VAL A 103 4.93 -8.02 -10.86
N GLY A 104 4.51 -8.74 -11.89
CA GLY A 104 5.26 -9.75 -12.65
C GLY A 104 6.31 -9.21 -13.63
N GLY A 105 7.25 -8.41 -13.12
CA GLY A 105 8.54 -8.10 -13.75
C GLY A 105 9.75 -8.59 -12.92
N LEU A 106 9.52 -9.32 -11.81
CA LEU A 106 10.55 -9.88 -10.94
C LEU A 106 10.40 -11.41 -10.83
N SER A 107 10.31 -12.07 -11.99
CA SER A 107 10.58 -13.50 -12.12
C SER A 107 11.88 -13.68 -12.89
N SER A 108 12.99 -13.38 -12.22
CA SER A 108 14.35 -13.86 -12.50
C SER A 108 15.28 -13.38 -11.41
#